data_AF-A0A9P7XW07-F1
#
_entry.id   AF-A0A9P7XW07-F1
#
_cell.length_a   1.000
_cell.length_b   1.000
_cell.length_c   1.000
_cell.angle_alpha   90.00
_cell.angle_beta   90.00
_cell.angle_gamma   90.00
#
_symmetry.space_group_name_H-M   'P 1'
#
loop_
_entity.id
_entity.type
_entity.pdbx_description
1 polymer ?
#
loop_
_entity_poly.entity_id
_entity_poly.type
_entity_poly.pdbx_seq_one_letter_code
_entity_poly.pdbx_strand_id
1 'polypeptide(L)'
;MKDPQDTPILSFSSWSSTRLLSLGRTALLVLTSAYLVQLALSPKAAYLVSNVRNLHNPIQYHGTDISTAFFEGWYFKMVKQGKTKDDPIQSMAIIPGIHRPSPDNTDEEHAFVIVVGIPGPEPAAYFRFPVSEFTDLRGNTQGGDNNNNNKGAFKVQIGNSFFSHDELILNLPANRFDRVPARELEEFYTEASRQYEVQLRKTNSTASSIDNHDYFRRLFPSADTLTEAETQNPIAVHGHFQFPSSTQIPLPTSRWRPSIMGITAYLPFLECNHGVASLHHTISKGHLVAHRGDNEVLGEAKFDGGVGYIEKDWGVNFPSTWVWAQANMFDTTPGSSLMISVASIPVLGPDFSDWITSNIPILSPFTNVPGRLVIFYHAATKTLYNFSSYVFLARAKSLRTSIDIERGTQTFSFMATTKDPNNPKETIALQVNVTREIGTGVPLRAPSRVKGRMFSGVEEAVVATTDVRLWRVESGEVLVEDQSLGSGLEVVGDIAWLEAHINH
;
A
#
# COMPACT_ATOMS: atom_id res chain seq x y z
N MET A 1 55.61 -34.26 -33.57
CA MET A 1 54.25 -34.20 -32.99
C MET A 1 53.92 -32.73 -32.82
N LYS A 2 52.83 -32.26 -33.41
CA LYS A 2 52.39 -30.85 -33.35
C LYS A 2 51.81 -30.57 -31.96
N ASP A 3 52.33 -29.54 -31.29
CA ASP A 3 51.83 -29.03 -30.01
C ASP A 3 50.70 -28.03 -30.27
N PRO A 4 49.49 -28.18 -29.69
CA PRO A 4 48.38 -27.26 -29.89
C PRO A 4 48.41 -26.16 -28.81
N GLN A 5 49.14 -25.09 -29.06
CA GLN A 5 48.91 -23.81 -28.38
C GLN A 5 48.76 -22.71 -29.42
N ASP A 6 47.52 -22.50 -29.86
CA ASP A 6 47.06 -21.22 -30.40
C ASP A 6 45.53 -21.23 -30.44
N THR A 7 44.91 -21.10 -29.27
CA THR A 7 43.57 -20.53 -29.16
C THR A 7 43.76 -19.09 -28.69
N PRO A 8 43.45 -18.07 -29.51
CA PRO A 8 43.58 -16.69 -29.06
C PRO A 8 42.55 -16.43 -27.98
N ILE A 9 43.02 -16.31 -26.75
CA ILE A 9 42.26 -15.75 -25.63
C ILE A 9 42.05 -14.27 -25.97
N LEU A 10 40.80 -13.85 -26.15
CA LEU A 10 40.43 -12.45 -26.32
C LEU A 10 40.90 -11.64 -25.10
N SER A 11 42.03 -10.96 -25.25
CA SER A 11 42.59 -10.05 -24.26
C SER A 11 41.86 -8.70 -24.32
N PHE A 12 40.99 -8.45 -23.34
CA PHE A 12 40.28 -7.17 -23.17
C PHE A 12 41.17 -6.00 -22.75
N SER A 13 42.46 -6.23 -22.45
CA SER A 13 43.37 -5.17 -21.98
C SER A 13 43.82 -4.19 -23.08
N SER A 14 43.48 -4.45 -24.34
CA SER A 14 43.87 -3.62 -25.49
C SER A 14 42.80 -2.63 -25.95
N TRP A 15 41.64 -2.59 -25.30
CA TRP A 15 40.50 -1.78 -25.77
C TRP A 15 40.50 -0.40 -25.12
N SER A 16 40.41 0.65 -25.93
CA SER A 16 40.27 2.02 -25.41
C SER A 16 38.98 2.16 -24.61
N SER A 17 39.00 2.99 -23.55
CA SER A 17 37.82 3.28 -22.71
C SER A 17 36.59 3.71 -23.53
N THR A 18 36.82 4.43 -24.63
CA THR A 18 35.79 4.84 -25.60
C THR A 18 35.16 3.68 -26.36
N ARG A 19 35.94 2.65 -26.74
CA ARG A 19 35.41 1.45 -27.41
C ARG A 19 34.63 0.57 -26.45
N LEU A 20 35.12 0.37 -25.23
CA LEU A 20 34.41 -0.35 -24.16
C LEU A 20 33.08 0.33 -23.80
N LEU A 21 33.05 1.66 -23.68
CA LEU A 21 31.83 2.44 -23.48
C LEU A 21 30.86 2.34 -24.67
N SER A 22 31.36 2.35 -25.91
CA SER A 22 30.52 2.21 -27.10
C SER A 22 29.91 0.81 -27.23
N LEU A 23 30.67 -0.23 -26.89
CA LEU A 23 30.22 -1.62 -26.90
C LEU A 23 29.24 -1.89 -25.75
N GLY A 24 29.50 -1.34 -24.56
CA GLY A 24 28.55 -1.36 -23.45
C GLY A 24 27.24 -0.64 -23.79
N ARG A 25 27.30 0.52 -24.46
CA ARG A 25 26.10 1.24 -24.94
C ARG A 25 25.35 0.46 -26.01
N THR A 26 26.04 -0.15 -26.96
CA THR A 26 25.41 -0.92 -28.04
C THR A 26 24.79 -2.21 -27.50
N ALA A 27 25.49 -2.92 -26.61
CA ALA A 27 24.96 -4.09 -25.92
C ALA A 27 23.76 -3.74 -25.04
N LEU A 28 23.82 -2.64 -24.28
CA LEU A 28 22.69 -2.15 -23.50
C LEU A 28 21.51 -1.81 -24.43
N LEU A 29 21.76 -1.12 -25.55
CA LEU A 29 20.72 -0.72 -26.49
C LEU A 29 20.06 -1.94 -27.17
N VAL A 30 20.85 -2.93 -27.58
CA VAL A 30 20.37 -4.20 -28.15
C VAL A 30 19.60 -5.01 -27.10
N LEU A 31 20.11 -5.13 -25.87
CA LEU A 31 19.42 -5.82 -24.78
C LEU A 31 18.11 -5.11 -24.39
N THR A 32 18.11 -3.78 -24.29
CA THR A 32 16.89 -3.00 -24.06
C THR A 32 15.91 -3.14 -25.23
N SER A 33 16.39 -3.15 -26.47
CA SER A 33 15.52 -3.30 -27.65
C SER A 33 14.94 -4.70 -27.73
N ALA A 34 15.74 -5.74 -27.50
CA ALA A 34 15.30 -7.13 -27.46
C ALA A 34 14.32 -7.37 -26.31
N TYR A 35 14.57 -6.78 -25.14
CA TYR A 35 13.65 -6.84 -23.99
C TYR A 35 12.36 -6.07 -24.25
N LEU A 36 12.41 -4.89 -24.87
CA LEU A 36 11.21 -4.13 -25.27
C LEU A 36 10.39 -4.90 -26.32
N VAL A 37 11.03 -5.58 -27.27
CA VAL A 37 10.37 -6.46 -28.24
C VAL A 37 9.77 -7.68 -27.55
N GLN A 38 10.49 -8.31 -26.63
CA GLN A 38 9.99 -9.45 -25.85
C GLN A 38 8.81 -9.04 -24.95
N LEU A 39 8.86 -7.85 -24.34
CA LEU A 39 7.75 -7.24 -23.60
C LEU A 39 6.53 -7.01 -24.49
N ALA A 40 6.73 -6.42 -25.67
CA ALA A 40 5.67 -6.16 -26.65
C ALA A 40 5.01 -7.45 -27.18
N LEU A 41 5.74 -8.57 -27.18
CA LEU A 41 5.24 -9.89 -27.60
C LEU A 41 4.76 -10.77 -26.42
N SER A 42 4.92 -10.31 -25.18
CA SER A 42 4.56 -11.09 -23.98
C SER A 42 3.12 -10.81 -23.53
N PRO A 43 2.53 -11.71 -22.72
CA PRO A 43 1.28 -11.42 -22.00
C PRO A 43 1.33 -10.16 -21.13
N LYS A 44 2.54 -9.66 -20.82
CA LYS A 44 2.76 -8.39 -20.10
C LYS A 44 2.52 -7.14 -20.97
N ALA A 45 2.32 -7.29 -22.30
CA ALA A 45 1.94 -6.17 -23.16
C ALA A 45 0.59 -5.56 -22.75
N ALA A 46 -0.36 -6.38 -22.26
CA ALA A 46 -1.65 -5.93 -21.76
C ALA A 46 -1.51 -4.97 -20.56
N TYR A 47 -0.55 -5.23 -19.66
CA TYR A 47 -0.23 -4.34 -18.55
C TYR A 47 0.24 -2.97 -19.04
N LEU A 48 1.18 -2.96 -20.00
CA LEU A 48 1.69 -1.72 -20.56
C LEU A 48 0.57 -0.91 -21.23
N VAL A 49 -0.25 -1.55 -22.06
CA VAL A 49 -1.38 -0.90 -22.74
C VAL A 49 -2.35 -0.31 -21.72
N SER A 50 -2.69 -1.08 -20.67
CA SER A 50 -3.61 -0.63 -19.63
C SER A 50 -3.05 0.54 -18.81
N ASN A 51 -1.79 0.45 -18.38
CA ASN A 51 -1.12 1.51 -17.63
C ASN A 51 -0.99 2.79 -18.47
N VAL A 52 -0.70 2.68 -19.76
CA VAL A 52 -0.65 3.84 -20.67
C VAL A 52 -2.04 4.45 -20.86
N ARG A 53 -3.08 3.63 -21.04
CA ARG A 53 -4.48 4.08 -21.18
C ARG A 53 -4.95 4.87 -19.96
N ASN A 54 -4.62 4.39 -18.76
CA ASN A 54 -5.06 4.97 -17.49
C ASN A 54 -4.00 5.87 -16.82
N LEU A 55 -2.94 6.25 -17.54
CA LEU A 55 -1.75 6.89 -16.96
C LEU A 55 -2.07 8.13 -16.09
N HIS A 56 -2.98 9.00 -16.56
CA HIS A 56 -3.43 10.20 -15.84
C HIS A 56 -4.72 9.99 -15.06
N ASN A 57 -5.28 8.78 -15.09
CA ASN A 57 -6.49 8.40 -14.38
C ASN A 57 -6.20 7.13 -13.58
N PRO A 58 -5.22 7.16 -12.66
CA PRO A 58 -4.72 5.97 -11.99
C PRO A 58 -5.77 5.32 -11.10
N ILE A 59 -6.90 5.98 -10.80
CA ILE A 59 -8.00 5.43 -10.00
C ILE A 59 -8.93 4.50 -10.80
N GLN A 60 -8.81 4.48 -12.12
CA GLN A 60 -9.64 3.64 -12.98
C GLN A 60 -9.29 2.17 -12.88
N TYR A 61 -10.20 1.29 -13.30
CA TYR A 61 -9.93 -0.13 -13.43
C TYR A 61 -8.89 -0.41 -14.54
N HIS A 62 -7.88 -1.23 -14.25
CA HIS A 62 -6.79 -1.57 -15.17
C HIS A 62 -6.91 -2.99 -15.74
N GLY A 63 -7.67 -3.87 -15.10
CA GLY A 63 -7.70 -5.29 -15.46
C GLY A 63 -8.49 -5.70 -16.71
N THR A 64 -9.07 -4.76 -17.47
CA THR A 64 -10.00 -5.08 -18.58
C THR A 64 -9.42 -6.02 -19.63
N ASP A 65 -8.18 -5.75 -20.06
CA ASP A 65 -7.53 -6.49 -21.16
C ASP A 65 -6.43 -7.44 -20.65
N ILE A 66 -6.36 -7.65 -19.32
CA ILE A 66 -5.32 -8.45 -18.67
C ILE A 66 -5.90 -9.84 -18.33
N SER A 67 -5.38 -10.85 -19.02
CA SER A 67 -5.81 -12.26 -18.89
C SER A 67 -4.85 -13.14 -18.09
N THR A 68 -3.78 -12.57 -17.53
CA THR A 68 -2.83 -13.28 -16.66
C THR A 68 -3.13 -12.98 -15.19
N ALA A 69 -2.32 -13.52 -14.28
CA ALA A 69 -2.31 -13.11 -12.88
C ALA A 69 -2.35 -11.59 -12.77
N PHE A 70 -3.27 -11.05 -11.98
CA PHE A 70 -3.60 -9.65 -11.83
C PHE A 70 -4.34 -9.41 -10.51
N PHE A 71 -4.04 -8.32 -9.82
CA PHE A 71 -4.85 -7.84 -8.72
C PHE A 71 -5.11 -6.35 -8.88
N GLU A 72 -6.20 -5.87 -8.29
CA GLU A 72 -6.50 -4.45 -8.17
C GLU A 72 -7.42 -4.21 -6.98
N GLY A 73 -7.11 -3.19 -6.17
CA GLY A 73 -7.91 -2.82 -4.99
C GLY A 73 -7.85 -1.33 -4.71
N TRP A 74 -8.97 -0.77 -4.24
CA TRP A 74 -9.10 0.66 -3.92
C TRP A 74 -9.26 0.82 -2.42
N TYR A 75 -8.42 1.62 -1.77
CA TYR A 75 -8.48 1.83 -0.33
C TYR A 75 -9.20 3.15 -0.02
N PHE A 76 -10.40 3.05 0.57
CA PHE A 76 -11.16 4.20 1.08
C PHE A 76 -11.00 4.28 2.58
N LYS A 77 -10.25 5.27 3.06
CA LYS A 77 -10.10 5.57 4.48
C LYS A 77 -11.16 6.55 4.94
N MET A 78 -11.76 6.31 6.09
CA MET A 78 -12.58 7.27 6.81
C MET A 78 -12.11 7.39 8.26
N VAL A 79 -11.98 8.62 8.74
CA VAL A 79 -11.61 8.93 10.12
C VAL A 79 -12.56 9.98 10.68
N LYS A 80 -12.99 9.79 11.92
CA LYS A 80 -13.80 10.75 12.65
C LYS A 80 -13.34 10.87 14.10
N GLN A 81 -13.16 12.10 14.56
CA GLN A 81 -12.88 12.38 15.96
C GLN A 81 -14.10 12.01 16.82
N GLY A 82 -13.85 11.51 18.03
CA GLY A 82 -14.87 11.33 19.05
C GLY A 82 -15.62 12.63 19.35
N LYS A 83 -16.83 12.55 19.93
CA LYS A 83 -17.64 13.75 20.21
C LYS A 83 -17.00 14.59 21.32
N THR A 84 -16.33 13.93 22.25
CA THR A 84 -15.50 14.53 23.29
C THR A 84 -14.04 14.17 23.06
N LYS A 85 -13.12 14.85 23.75
CA LYS A 85 -11.69 14.47 23.71
C LYS A 85 -11.41 13.08 24.30
N ASP A 86 -12.33 12.58 25.13
CA ASP A 86 -12.22 11.27 25.80
C ASP A 86 -12.88 10.15 24.99
N ASP A 87 -13.68 10.49 23.98
CA ASP A 87 -14.29 9.52 23.08
C ASP A 87 -13.22 8.96 22.13
N PRO A 88 -13.18 7.63 21.90
CA PRO A 88 -12.21 7.04 21.02
C PRO A 88 -12.40 7.53 19.58
N ILE A 89 -11.28 7.68 18.88
CA ILE A 89 -11.32 7.98 17.45
C ILE A 89 -11.94 6.80 16.69
N GLN A 90 -12.79 7.13 15.72
CA GLN A 90 -13.33 6.13 14.81
C GLN A 90 -12.50 6.18 13.53
N SER A 91 -12.05 5.01 13.09
CA SER A 91 -11.29 4.87 11.85
C SER A 91 -11.65 3.57 11.17
N MET A 92 -11.80 3.64 9.85
CA MET A 92 -12.28 2.53 9.03
C MET A 92 -11.64 2.58 7.66
N ALA A 93 -11.44 1.40 7.07
CA ALA A 93 -11.10 1.27 5.66
C ALA A 93 -12.10 0.35 4.95
N ILE A 94 -12.51 0.74 3.74
CA ILE A 94 -13.30 -0.10 2.83
C ILE A 94 -12.46 -0.31 1.58
N ILE A 95 -12.25 -1.58 1.21
CA ILE A 95 -11.36 -1.99 0.14
C ILE A 95 -12.09 -2.91 -0.85
N PRO A 96 -12.84 -2.37 -1.83
CA PRO A 96 -13.27 -3.18 -2.97
C PRO A 96 -12.06 -3.57 -3.82
N GLY A 97 -12.15 -4.72 -4.49
CA GLY A 97 -11.11 -5.16 -5.39
C GLY A 97 -11.43 -6.42 -6.17
N ILE A 98 -10.46 -6.85 -6.96
CA ILE A 98 -10.48 -8.09 -7.73
C ILE A 98 -9.10 -8.74 -7.69
N HIS A 99 -9.10 -10.06 -7.54
CA HIS A 99 -7.92 -10.90 -7.60
C HIS A 99 -8.12 -11.98 -8.65
N ARG A 100 -7.21 -12.00 -9.63
CA ARG A 100 -7.07 -13.05 -10.62
C ARG A 100 -5.70 -13.71 -10.41
N PRO A 101 -5.65 -14.95 -9.93
CA PRO A 101 -4.39 -15.68 -9.74
C PRO A 101 -3.76 -16.08 -11.08
N SER A 102 -2.66 -16.83 -11.03
CA SER A 102 -2.14 -17.51 -12.21
C SER A 102 -3.24 -18.36 -12.89
N PRO A 103 -3.26 -18.49 -14.23
CA PRO A 103 -4.22 -19.35 -14.94
C PRO A 103 -4.29 -20.80 -14.44
N ASP A 104 -3.23 -21.27 -13.77
CA ASP A 104 -3.18 -22.62 -13.19
C ASP A 104 -3.86 -22.74 -11.81
N ASN A 105 -4.36 -21.64 -11.22
CA ASN A 105 -4.98 -21.61 -9.89
C ASN A 105 -6.33 -20.87 -9.86
N THR A 106 -7.24 -21.20 -10.77
CA THR A 106 -8.51 -20.44 -10.94
C THR A 106 -9.45 -20.46 -9.73
N ASP A 107 -9.29 -21.39 -8.77
CA ASP A 107 -10.11 -21.46 -7.55
C ASP A 107 -9.96 -20.23 -6.64
N GLU A 108 -8.85 -19.50 -6.78
CA GLU A 108 -8.56 -18.27 -6.05
C GLU A 108 -8.97 -17.00 -6.82
N GLU A 109 -9.63 -17.15 -7.97
CA GLU A 109 -10.19 -16.03 -8.73
C GLU A 109 -11.50 -15.53 -8.09
N HIS A 110 -11.53 -14.26 -7.70
CA HIS A 110 -12.72 -13.63 -7.13
C HIS A 110 -12.61 -12.11 -7.11
N ALA A 111 -13.77 -11.45 -7.07
CA ALA A 111 -13.88 -10.08 -6.58
C ALA A 111 -14.06 -10.08 -5.06
N PHE A 112 -13.70 -8.98 -4.41
CA PHE A 112 -13.79 -8.89 -2.96
C PHE A 112 -14.15 -7.50 -2.47
N VAL A 113 -14.64 -7.44 -1.24
CA VAL A 113 -14.73 -6.21 -0.45
C VAL A 113 -14.16 -6.52 0.94
N ILE A 114 -13.12 -5.80 1.33
CA ILE A 114 -12.58 -5.84 2.69
C ILE A 114 -13.14 -4.66 3.46
N VAL A 115 -13.53 -4.86 4.71
CA VAL A 115 -13.91 -3.78 5.62
C VAL A 115 -13.10 -3.94 6.90
N VAL A 116 -12.41 -2.88 7.33
CA VAL A 116 -11.58 -2.85 8.54
C VAL A 116 -12.07 -1.74 9.46
N GLY A 117 -12.05 -1.95 10.77
CA GLY A 117 -12.64 -1.04 11.75
C GLY A 117 -14.15 -1.22 11.89
N ILE A 118 -14.64 -2.44 11.67
CA ILE A 118 -16.07 -2.78 11.81
C ILE A 118 -16.43 -2.77 13.30
N PRO A 119 -17.57 -2.16 13.68
CA PRO A 119 -18.06 -2.25 15.05
C PRO A 119 -18.53 -3.68 15.36
N GLY A 120 -18.09 -4.24 16.48
CA GLY A 120 -18.45 -5.58 16.93
C GLY A 120 -17.23 -6.47 17.16
N PRO A 121 -17.42 -7.79 17.29
CA PRO A 121 -16.35 -8.73 17.63
C PRO A 121 -15.39 -9.03 16.47
N GLU A 122 -15.79 -8.76 15.23
CA GLU A 122 -14.99 -8.97 14.02
C GLU A 122 -14.46 -7.62 13.52
N PRO A 123 -13.27 -7.17 13.94
CA PRO A 123 -12.77 -5.84 13.60
C PRO A 123 -12.43 -5.71 12.10
N ALA A 124 -12.33 -6.82 11.38
CA ALA A 124 -12.16 -6.87 9.94
C ALA A 124 -13.03 -7.97 9.31
N ALA A 125 -13.50 -7.74 8.09
CA ALA A 125 -14.28 -8.71 7.33
C ALA A 125 -13.83 -8.75 5.87
N TYR A 126 -13.86 -9.96 5.30
CA TYR A 126 -13.55 -10.21 3.89
C TYR A 126 -14.77 -10.82 3.22
N PHE A 127 -15.29 -10.19 2.18
CA PHE A 127 -16.44 -10.70 1.42
C PHE A 127 -15.99 -11.14 0.03
N ARG A 128 -16.29 -12.38 -0.37
CA ARG A 128 -15.93 -12.93 -1.69
C ARG A 128 -17.11 -12.95 -2.63
N PHE A 129 -16.88 -12.49 -3.86
CA PHE A 129 -17.84 -12.50 -4.95
C PHE A 129 -17.24 -13.19 -6.18
N PRO A 130 -18.02 -13.95 -6.96
CA PRO A 130 -17.61 -14.38 -8.29
C PRO A 130 -17.19 -13.19 -9.15
N VAL A 131 -16.19 -13.35 -10.00
CA VAL A 131 -15.76 -12.28 -10.92
C VAL A 131 -16.87 -11.83 -11.87
N SER A 132 -17.84 -12.69 -12.17
CA SER A 132 -19.04 -12.32 -12.95
C SER A 132 -19.92 -11.25 -12.29
N GLU A 133 -19.77 -11.03 -10.97
CA GLU A 133 -20.47 -9.99 -10.21
C GLU A 133 -19.62 -8.70 -10.05
N PHE A 134 -18.42 -8.65 -10.62
CA PHE A 134 -17.61 -7.44 -10.71
C PHE A 134 -17.88 -6.74 -12.05
N THR A 135 -18.12 -5.44 -12.01
CA THR A 135 -18.32 -4.64 -13.22
C THR A 135 -17.64 -3.29 -13.10
N ASP A 136 -16.78 -2.97 -14.08
CA ASP A 136 -16.33 -1.59 -14.32
C ASP A 136 -17.45 -0.84 -15.06
N LEU A 137 -18.04 0.15 -14.38
CA LEU A 137 -19.17 0.93 -14.90
C LEU A 137 -18.72 2.14 -15.73
N ARG A 138 -17.42 2.27 -16.01
CA ARG A 138 -16.89 3.35 -16.87
C ARG A 138 -17.56 3.34 -18.24
N GLY A 139 -18.18 4.47 -18.59
CA GLY A 139 -18.85 4.67 -19.88
C GLY A 139 -20.29 4.13 -19.95
N ASN A 140 -20.75 3.35 -18.97
CA ASN A 140 -22.12 2.84 -18.94
C ASN A 140 -23.06 3.88 -18.31
N THR A 141 -23.41 4.91 -19.08
CA THR A 141 -24.40 5.95 -18.68
C THR A 141 -25.81 5.56 -19.13
N GLN A 142 -26.27 4.37 -18.75
CA GLN A 142 -27.71 4.07 -18.73
C GLN A 142 -28.26 4.54 -17.37
N GLY A 143 -28.24 5.85 -17.15
CA GLY A 143 -28.58 6.46 -15.86
C GLY A 143 -28.29 7.95 -15.80
N GLY A 144 -29.07 8.74 -16.55
CA GLY A 144 -29.54 10.08 -16.16
C GLY A 144 -28.59 11.22 -15.79
N ASP A 145 -27.27 11.05 -15.75
CA ASP A 145 -26.36 12.13 -15.37
C ASP A 145 -25.90 12.93 -16.61
N ASN A 146 -26.69 13.95 -16.98
CA ASN A 146 -26.39 14.88 -18.07
C ASN A 146 -25.28 15.90 -17.72
N ASN A 147 -24.62 15.77 -16.56
CA ASN A 147 -23.42 16.56 -16.27
C ASN A 147 -22.21 15.98 -17.01
N ASN A 148 -21.79 16.67 -18.07
CA ASN A 148 -20.53 16.41 -18.80
C ASN A 148 -19.27 16.42 -17.89
N ASN A 149 -19.37 16.87 -16.64
CA ASN A 149 -18.25 16.93 -15.68
C ASN A 149 -17.85 15.57 -15.09
N ASN A 150 -18.72 14.53 -15.16
CA ASN A 150 -18.47 13.22 -14.56
C ASN A 150 -18.32 12.06 -15.58
N LYS A 151 -18.22 12.37 -16.88
CA LYS A 151 -17.93 11.36 -17.91
C LYS A 151 -16.54 10.76 -17.66
N GLY A 152 -16.50 9.48 -17.27
CA GLY A 152 -15.26 8.75 -17.04
C GLY A 152 -14.77 8.75 -15.59
N ALA A 153 -15.58 9.18 -14.63
CA ALA A 153 -15.31 9.00 -13.20
C ALA A 153 -15.20 7.51 -12.82
N PHE A 154 -14.35 7.19 -11.82
CA PHE A 154 -14.22 5.82 -11.29
C PHE A 154 -15.56 5.35 -10.74
N LYS A 155 -16.03 4.20 -11.23
CA LYS A 155 -17.27 3.53 -10.80
C LYS A 155 -17.12 2.03 -10.97
N VAL A 156 -17.23 1.28 -9.88
CA VAL A 156 -17.21 -0.19 -9.87
C VAL A 156 -18.40 -0.71 -9.09
N GLN A 157 -18.96 -1.81 -9.54
CA GLN A 157 -19.97 -2.57 -8.83
C GLN A 157 -19.44 -3.96 -8.49
N ILE A 158 -19.69 -4.41 -7.26
CA ILE A 158 -19.37 -5.77 -6.81
C ILE A 158 -20.63 -6.33 -6.12
N GLY A 159 -21.29 -7.30 -6.77
CA GLY A 159 -22.61 -7.76 -6.35
C GLY A 159 -23.62 -6.61 -6.32
N ASN A 160 -24.22 -6.37 -5.15
CA ASN A 160 -25.15 -5.26 -4.91
C ASN A 160 -24.49 -4.01 -4.30
N SER A 161 -23.16 -4.00 -4.15
CA SER A 161 -22.41 -2.86 -3.63
C SER A 161 -21.88 -1.98 -4.76
N PHE A 162 -21.89 -0.66 -4.55
CA PHE A 162 -21.45 0.34 -5.51
C PHE A 162 -20.32 1.19 -4.92
N PHE A 163 -19.28 1.41 -5.71
CA PHE A 163 -18.08 2.14 -5.31
C PHE A 163 -17.75 3.18 -6.39
N SER A 164 -17.61 4.42 -5.98
CA SER A 164 -17.21 5.51 -6.86
C SER A 164 -16.27 6.46 -6.13
N HIS A 165 -15.76 7.46 -6.85
CA HIS A 165 -14.85 8.41 -6.23
C HIS A 165 -15.52 9.35 -5.23
N ASP A 166 -16.86 9.43 -5.15
CA ASP A 166 -17.59 10.33 -4.23
C ASP A 166 -18.71 9.65 -3.44
N GLU A 167 -19.00 8.38 -3.70
CA GLU A 167 -20.04 7.61 -3.02
C GLU A 167 -19.70 6.12 -2.90
N LEU A 168 -19.98 5.55 -1.72
CA LEU A 168 -19.95 4.11 -1.46
C LEU A 168 -21.32 3.65 -0.94
N ILE A 169 -21.88 2.61 -1.54
CA ILE A 169 -23.09 1.92 -1.07
C ILE A 169 -22.70 0.46 -0.84
N LEU A 170 -22.77 0.02 0.42
CA LEU A 170 -22.41 -1.34 0.81
C LEU A 170 -23.68 -2.17 1.05
N ASN A 171 -23.73 -3.30 0.38
CA ASN A 171 -24.68 -4.37 0.61
C ASN A 171 -23.89 -5.69 0.56
N LEU A 172 -23.33 -6.05 1.72
CA LEU A 172 -22.41 -7.18 1.90
C LEU A 172 -23.12 -8.25 2.74
N PRO A 173 -23.80 -9.23 2.11
CA PRO A 173 -24.62 -10.20 2.82
C PRO A 173 -23.77 -11.27 3.53
N ALA A 174 -24.34 -11.87 4.58
CA ALA A 174 -23.67 -12.85 5.43
C ALA A 174 -23.16 -14.08 4.67
N ASN A 175 -23.84 -14.49 3.59
CA ASN A 175 -23.44 -15.64 2.76
C ASN A 175 -22.21 -15.38 1.87
N ARG A 176 -21.73 -14.14 1.79
CA ARG A 176 -20.50 -13.76 1.07
C ARG A 176 -19.32 -13.58 2.00
N PHE A 177 -19.55 -13.56 3.31
CA PHE A 177 -18.48 -13.43 4.31
C PHE A 177 -17.59 -14.67 4.28
N ASP A 178 -16.29 -14.44 4.06
CA ASP A 178 -15.26 -15.46 4.01
C ASP A 178 -14.33 -15.27 5.21
N ARG A 179 -14.64 -16.02 6.27
CA ARG A 179 -13.91 -16.00 7.53
C ARG A 179 -12.50 -16.56 7.35
N VAL A 180 -11.50 -15.90 7.93
CA VAL A 180 -10.13 -16.46 7.99
C VAL A 180 -10.12 -17.62 8.99
N PRO A 181 -9.65 -18.82 8.61
CA PRO A 181 -9.58 -19.94 9.53
C PRO A 181 -8.68 -19.64 10.74
N ALA A 182 -9.04 -20.16 11.92
CA ALA A 182 -8.32 -19.97 13.18
C ALA A 182 -6.85 -20.39 13.06
N ARG A 183 -6.57 -21.46 12.31
CA ARG A 183 -5.20 -21.89 12.03
C ARG A 183 -4.37 -20.83 11.28
N GLU A 184 -4.95 -20.19 10.26
CA GLU A 184 -4.26 -19.15 9.50
C GLU A 184 -4.04 -17.90 10.34
N LEU A 185 -5.02 -17.54 11.19
CA LEU A 185 -4.88 -16.46 12.16
C LEU A 185 -3.78 -16.75 13.20
N GLU A 186 -3.68 -17.97 13.70
CA GLU A 186 -2.63 -18.38 14.64
C GLU A 186 -1.24 -18.29 14.00
N GLU A 187 -1.10 -18.73 12.74
CA GLU A 187 0.14 -18.60 11.96
C GLU A 187 0.52 -17.12 11.80
N PHE A 188 -0.44 -16.25 11.50
CA PHE A 188 -0.25 -14.81 11.39
C PHE A 188 0.20 -14.17 12.71
N TYR A 189 -0.52 -14.40 13.82
CA TYR A 189 -0.21 -13.78 15.11
C TYR A 189 1.12 -14.27 15.69
N THR A 190 1.48 -15.52 15.45
CA THR A 190 2.79 -16.07 15.81
C THR A 190 3.91 -15.33 15.07
N GLU A 191 3.74 -15.11 13.77
CA GLU A 191 4.72 -14.39 12.95
C GLU A 191 4.80 -12.90 13.34
N ALA A 192 3.67 -12.24 13.57
CA ALA A 192 3.65 -10.85 14.06
C ALA A 192 4.38 -10.72 15.41
N SER A 193 4.13 -11.66 16.34
CA SER A 193 4.82 -11.71 17.65
C SER A 193 6.33 -11.89 17.50
N ARG A 194 6.77 -12.72 16.55
CA ARG A 194 8.19 -12.92 16.21
C ARG A 194 8.81 -11.64 15.63
N GLN A 195 8.09 -10.92 14.77
CA GLN A 195 8.56 -9.66 14.20
C GLN A 195 8.72 -8.57 15.26
N TYR A 196 7.80 -8.50 16.23
CA TYR A 196 7.95 -7.61 17.37
C TYR A 196 9.19 -7.92 18.20
N GLU A 197 9.46 -9.20 18.46
CA GLU A 197 10.66 -9.59 19.19
C GLU A 197 11.95 -9.17 18.48
N VAL A 198 12.01 -9.32 17.15
CA VAL A 198 13.17 -8.89 16.35
C VAL A 198 13.37 -7.37 16.45
N GLN A 199 12.30 -6.58 16.41
CA GLN A 199 12.38 -5.13 16.54
C GLN A 199 12.83 -4.71 17.95
N LEU A 200 12.31 -5.36 19.00
CA LEU A 200 12.68 -5.09 20.38
C LEU A 200 14.18 -5.37 20.66
N ARG A 201 14.71 -6.51 20.18
CA ARG A 201 16.12 -6.86 20.40
C ARG A 201 17.10 -5.86 19.78
N LYS A 202 16.69 -5.18 18.70
CA LYS A 202 17.47 -4.11 18.09
C LYS A 202 17.51 -2.84 18.92
N THR A 203 16.42 -2.50 19.60
CA THR A 203 16.33 -1.30 20.45
C THR A 203 16.91 -1.53 21.84
N ASN A 204 16.84 -2.75 22.37
CA ASN A 204 17.36 -3.10 23.69
C ASN A 204 18.08 -4.46 23.68
N SER A 205 19.42 -4.43 23.68
CA SER A 205 20.29 -5.62 23.60
C SER A 205 20.28 -6.51 24.84
N THR A 206 19.58 -6.10 25.91
CA THR A 206 19.49 -6.83 27.19
C THR A 206 18.17 -7.60 27.39
N ALA A 207 17.22 -7.50 26.45
CA ALA A 207 15.93 -8.16 26.56
C ALA A 207 16.07 -9.68 26.35
N SER A 208 15.79 -10.50 27.38
CA SER A 208 15.88 -11.97 27.30
C SER A 208 14.78 -12.55 26.40
N SER A 209 15.13 -13.46 25.48
CA SER A 209 14.21 -13.97 24.45
C SER A 209 13.03 -14.81 24.95
N ILE A 210 13.17 -15.51 26.07
CA ILE A 210 12.19 -16.53 26.50
C ILE A 210 10.90 -15.87 27.03
N ASP A 211 10.95 -14.68 27.62
CA ASP A 211 9.75 -13.98 28.15
C ASP A 211 9.06 -13.10 27.07
N ASN A 212 9.81 -12.66 26.05
CA ASN A 212 9.32 -11.69 25.07
C ASN A 212 8.34 -12.29 24.05
N HIS A 213 8.61 -13.51 23.55
CA HIS A 213 7.72 -14.11 22.54
C HIS A 213 6.33 -14.39 23.13
N ASP A 214 6.28 -15.00 24.31
CA ASP A 214 5.03 -15.27 25.02
C ASP A 214 4.32 -13.96 25.40
N TYR A 215 5.07 -12.90 25.76
CA TYR A 215 4.50 -11.57 25.97
C TYR A 215 3.77 -11.05 24.74
N PHE A 216 4.43 -11.01 23.57
CA PHE A 216 3.80 -10.49 22.35
C PHE A 216 2.64 -11.37 21.89
N ARG A 217 2.76 -12.69 22.02
CA ARG A 217 1.66 -13.59 21.64
C ARG A 217 0.42 -13.35 22.48
N ARG A 218 0.54 -13.03 23.78
CA ARG A 218 -0.59 -12.72 24.67
C ARG A 218 -1.33 -11.43 24.29
N LEU A 219 -0.78 -10.57 23.45
CA LEU A 219 -1.46 -9.37 22.95
C LEU A 219 -2.56 -9.70 21.92
N PHE A 220 -2.47 -10.87 21.29
CA PHE A 220 -3.42 -11.33 20.29
C PHE A 220 -4.42 -12.35 20.87
N PRO A 221 -5.58 -12.57 20.23
CA PRO A 221 -6.57 -13.54 20.71
C PRO A 221 -5.98 -14.94 20.93
N SER A 222 -6.47 -15.67 21.94
CA SER A 222 -6.03 -17.05 22.19
C SER A 222 -6.54 -18.02 21.12
N ALA A 223 -5.88 -19.17 20.96
CA ALA A 223 -6.33 -20.22 20.06
C ALA A 223 -7.79 -20.65 20.33
N ASP A 224 -8.20 -20.71 21.60
CA ASP A 224 -9.59 -21.00 21.99
C ASP A 224 -10.55 -19.91 21.51
N THR A 225 -10.18 -18.63 21.65
CA THR A 225 -10.97 -17.49 21.17
C THR A 225 -11.13 -17.54 19.65
N LEU A 226 -10.05 -17.87 18.92
CA LEU A 226 -10.07 -18.00 17.46
C LEU A 226 -10.97 -19.16 17.01
N THR A 227 -10.88 -20.30 17.70
CA THR A 227 -11.72 -21.48 17.41
C THR A 227 -13.19 -21.21 17.73
N GLU A 228 -13.47 -20.51 18.83
CA GLU A 228 -14.83 -20.09 19.17
C GLU A 228 -15.41 -19.16 18.10
N ALA A 229 -14.61 -18.21 17.58
CA ALA A 229 -15.02 -17.30 16.52
C ALA A 229 -15.46 -18.05 15.24
N GLU A 230 -14.82 -19.16 14.88
CA GLU A 230 -15.21 -20.00 13.74
C GLU A 230 -16.62 -20.57 13.86
N THR A 231 -17.13 -20.77 15.08
CA THR A 231 -18.48 -21.27 15.32
C THR A 231 -19.55 -20.18 15.25
N GLN A 232 -19.15 -18.91 15.24
CA GLN A 232 -20.08 -17.79 15.20
C GLN A 232 -20.67 -17.61 13.80
N ASN A 233 -21.96 -17.27 13.76
CA ASN A 233 -22.66 -16.97 12.52
C ASN A 233 -21.90 -15.89 11.71
N PRO A 234 -21.87 -16.01 10.36
CA PRO A 234 -21.28 -15.01 9.48
C PRO A 234 -21.86 -13.62 9.70
N ILE A 235 -21.08 -12.58 9.38
CA ILE A 235 -21.53 -11.19 9.51
C ILE A 235 -21.97 -10.60 8.18
N ALA A 236 -22.99 -9.75 8.21
CA ALA A 236 -23.37 -8.89 7.09
C ALA A 236 -23.00 -7.43 7.40
N VAL A 237 -22.71 -6.65 6.36
CA VAL A 237 -22.36 -5.23 6.49
C VAL A 237 -23.15 -4.41 5.48
N HIS A 238 -23.85 -3.41 6.00
CA HIS A 238 -24.59 -2.44 5.20
C HIS A 238 -24.08 -1.04 5.50
N GLY A 239 -23.98 -0.18 4.49
CA GLY A 239 -23.48 1.17 4.72
C GLY A 239 -23.68 2.10 3.54
N HIS A 240 -23.64 3.40 3.83
CA HIS A 240 -23.73 4.45 2.83
C HIS A 240 -22.82 5.60 3.22
N PHE A 241 -21.89 5.93 2.33
CA PHE A 241 -20.93 7.01 2.49
C PHE A 241 -21.00 7.94 1.29
N GLN A 242 -21.00 9.25 1.55
CA GLN A 242 -20.97 10.29 0.54
C GLN A 242 -19.91 11.32 0.91
N PHE A 243 -18.95 11.53 0.02
CA PHE A 243 -17.84 12.47 0.17
C PHE A 243 -17.80 13.40 -1.04
N PRO A 244 -18.45 14.58 -0.96
CA PRO A 244 -18.71 15.43 -2.10
C PRO A 244 -17.44 15.75 -2.90
N SER A 245 -17.51 15.54 -4.21
CA SER A 245 -16.41 15.82 -5.15
C SER A 245 -15.81 17.22 -5.01
N SER A 246 -16.60 18.21 -4.56
CA SER A 246 -16.14 19.58 -4.32
C SER A 246 -15.19 19.75 -3.13
N THR A 247 -15.12 18.79 -2.20
CA THR A 247 -14.23 18.84 -1.03
C THR A 247 -12.98 17.98 -1.21
N GLN A 248 -12.89 17.24 -2.31
CA GLN A 248 -11.74 16.39 -2.61
C GLN A 248 -10.53 17.21 -3.00
N ILE A 249 -9.40 16.89 -2.37
CA ILE A 249 -8.09 17.40 -2.72
C ILE A 249 -7.37 16.34 -3.56
N PRO A 250 -7.41 16.43 -4.90
CA PRO A 250 -6.73 15.46 -5.75
C PRO A 250 -5.22 15.61 -5.64
N LEU A 251 -4.49 14.53 -5.91
CA LEU A 251 -3.05 14.61 -6.11
C LEU A 251 -2.75 15.47 -7.35
N PRO A 252 -1.92 16.53 -7.25
CA PRO A 252 -1.47 17.28 -8.42
C PRO A 252 -0.74 16.40 -9.43
N THR A 253 -1.23 16.36 -10.67
CA THR A 253 -0.63 15.57 -11.76
C THR A 253 0.00 16.44 -12.83
N SER A 254 0.95 15.88 -13.57
CA SER A 254 1.55 16.50 -14.75
C SER A 254 2.04 15.42 -15.71
N ARG A 255 2.47 15.83 -16.91
CA ARG A 255 3.12 14.93 -17.88
C ARG A 255 4.31 14.15 -17.30
N TRP A 256 5.03 14.69 -16.31
CA TRP A 256 6.20 14.02 -15.73
C TRP A 256 5.89 13.32 -14.41
N ARG A 257 4.70 13.56 -13.88
CA ARG A 257 4.18 13.00 -12.63
C ARG A 257 2.68 12.75 -12.79
N PRO A 258 2.29 11.75 -13.60
CA PRO A 258 0.89 11.52 -13.93
C PRO A 258 0.11 10.87 -12.76
N SER A 259 0.83 10.29 -11.80
CA SER A 259 0.31 9.76 -10.54
C SER A 259 1.34 9.92 -9.42
N ILE A 260 1.06 9.33 -8.24
CA ILE A 260 2.00 9.28 -7.11
C ILE A 260 3.34 8.61 -7.45
N MET A 261 3.33 7.70 -8.43
CA MET A 261 4.51 7.01 -8.96
C MET A 261 5.46 7.95 -9.72
N GLY A 262 5.05 9.20 -10.02
CA GLY A 262 5.92 10.13 -10.73
C GLY A 262 6.38 9.56 -12.08
N ILE A 263 7.68 9.66 -12.37
CA ILE A 263 8.25 9.10 -13.61
C ILE A 263 8.30 7.56 -13.61
N THR A 264 8.14 6.90 -12.46
CA THR A 264 8.12 5.42 -12.43
C THR A 264 6.80 4.86 -12.92
N ALA A 265 5.74 5.69 -13.06
CA ALA A 265 4.47 5.31 -13.70
C ALA A 265 4.65 4.79 -15.15
N TYR A 266 5.77 5.14 -15.79
CA TYR A 266 6.10 4.72 -17.15
C TYR A 266 6.85 3.39 -17.22
N LEU A 267 7.24 2.81 -16.08
CA LEU A 267 7.98 1.54 -16.03
C LEU A 267 7.02 0.34 -16.12
N PRO A 268 7.17 -0.56 -17.10
CA PRO A 268 6.20 -1.63 -17.36
C PRO A 268 6.40 -2.91 -16.51
N PHE A 269 7.41 -2.95 -15.64
CA PHE A 269 7.86 -4.17 -14.95
C PHE A 269 7.71 -4.13 -13.44
N LEU A 270 7.05 -3.10 -12.89
CA LEU A 270 6.73 -3.03 -11.46
C LEU A 270 5.67 -4.08 -11.11
N GLU A 271 5.90 -4.83 -10.02
CA GLU A 271 4.94 -5.84 -9.56
C GLU A 271 3.67 -5.24 -8.95
N CYS A 272 3.81 -4.04 -8.37
CA CYS A 272 2.74 -3.24 -7.80
C CYS A 272 2.86 -1.78 -8.29
N ASN A 273 1.75 -1.21 -8.71
CA ASN A 273 1.60 0.20 -9.04
C ASN A 273 0.65 0.86 -8.04
N HIS A 274 0.90 2.13 -7.73
CA HIS A 274 0.11 2.91 -6.78
C HIS A 274 -0.55 4.12 -7.45
N GLY A 275 -1.70 4.53 -6.93
CA GLY A 275 -2.44 5.72 -7.33
C GLY A 275 -3.08 6.37 -6.13
N VAL A 276 -3.10 7.70 -6.07
CA VAL A 276 -3.83 8.46 -5.05
C VAL A 276 -4.87 9.30 -5.75
N ALA A 277 -6.15 9.11 -5.40
CA ALA A 277 -7.26 9.87 -5.96
C ALA A 277 -7.60 11.11 -5.12
N SER A 278 -7.58 10.97 -3.80
CA SER A 278 -7.92 12.05 -2.88
C SER A 278 -7.00 12.02 -1.66
N LEU A 279 -6.24 13.09 -1.48
CA LEU A 279 -5.39 13.32 -0.30
C LEU A 279 -6.24 13.61 0.95
N HIS A 280 -7.35 14.31 0.76
CA HIS A 280 -8.28 14.67 1.81
C HIS A 280 -9.64 15.00 1.21
N HIS A 281 -10.72 14.66 1.92
CA HIS A 281 -12.08 15.11 1.63
C HIS A 281 -12.94 15.04 2.90
N THR A 282 -14.07 15.73 2.90
CA THR A 282 -15.05 15.64 3.99
C THR A 282 -16.09 14.56 3.71
N ILE A 283 -16.57 13.92 4.77
CA ILE A 283 -17.64 12.92 4.71
C ILE A 283 -18.95 13.63 5.07
N SER A 284 -19.80 13.85 4.08
CA SER A 284 -21.11 14.52 4.25
C SER A 284 -22.15 13.59 4.86
N LYS A 285 -22.11 12.32 4.49
CA LYS A 285 -22.91 11.24 5.06
C LYS A 285 -22.01 10.03 5.25
N GLY A 286 -22.08 9.38 6.40
CA GLY A 286 -21.34 8.15 6.61
C GLY A 286 -21.97 7.31 7.69
N HIS A 287 -22.59 6.20 7.31
CA HIS A 287 -23.18 5.26 8.26
C HIS A 287 -22.91 3.84 7.81
N LEU A 288 -22.52 2.98 8.76
CA LEU A 288 -22.35 1.56 8.57
C LEU A 288 -23.01 0.81 9.73
N VAL A 289 -23.65 -0.30 9.42
CA VAL A 289 -24.25 -1.23 10.36
C VAL A 289 -23.68 -2.62 10.09
N ALA A 290 -23.13 -3.23 11.14
CA ALA A 290 -22.70 -4.62 11.13
C ALA A 290 -23.80 -5.48 11.74
N HIS A 291 -24.07 -6.62 11.14
CA HIS A 291 -25.06 -7.58 11.60
C HIS A 291 -24.44 -8.97 11.77
N ARG A 292 -25.00 -9.76 12.71
CA ARG A 292 -24.81 -11.21 12.79
C ARG A 292 -25.93 -11.88 12.00
N GLY A 293 -25.54 -12.71 11.03
CA GLY A 293 -26.44 -13.05 9.93
C GLY A 293 -26.95 -11.78 9.25
N ASP A 294 -28.21 -11.76 8.84
CA ASP A 294 -28.81 -10.60 8.16
C ASP A 294 -29.73 -9.75 9.07
N ASN A 295 -29.90 -10.11 10.36
CA ASN A 295 -30.96 -9.53 11.20
C ASN A 295 -30.50 -8.94 12.55
N GLU A 296 -29.51 -9.53 13.22
CA GLU A 296 -29.08 -9.07 14.55
C GLU A 296 -28.03 -7.98 14.43
N VAL A 297 -28.27 -6.77 14.94
CA VAL A 297 -27.29 -5.67 14.88
C VAL A 297 -26.17 -5.90 15.89
N LEU A 298 -24.93 -5.99 15.40
CA LEU A 298 -23.71 -6.08 16.22
C LEU A 298 -23.18 -4.70 16.62
N GLY A 299 -23.36 -3.70 15.76
CA GLY A 299 -22.92 -2.34 16.03
C GLY A 299 -23.07 -1.41 14.84
N GLU A 300 -22.88 -0.12 15.10
CA GLU A 300 -22.97 0.94 14.11
C GLU A 300 -21.77 1.88 14.19
N ALA A 301 -21.35 2.41 13.04
CA ALA A 301 -20.33 3.45 12.93
C ALA A 301 -20.89 4.64 12.14
N LYS A 302 -20.61 5.87 12.60
CA LYS A 302 -21.16 7.11 12.00
C LYS A 302 -20.08 8.13 11.73
N PHE A 303 -19.75 8.32 10.47
CA PHE A 303 -18.66 9.16 9.98
C PHE A 303 -19.10 10.55 9.46
N ASP A 304 -20.36 10.96 9.67
CA ASP A 304 -20.81 12.31 9.28
C ASP A 304 -19.91 13.40 9.89
N GLY A 305 -19.41 14.31 9.07
CA GLY A 305 -18.45 15.35 9.48
C GLY A 305 -17.00 14.87 9.66
N GLY A 306 -16.74 13.58 9.43
CA GLY A 306 -15.38 13.03 9.37
C GLY A 306 -14.64 13.40 8.09
N VAL A 307 -13.45 12.85 7.92
CA VAL A 307 -12.56 13.08 6.77
C VAL A 307 -12.12 11.77 6.17
N GLY A 308 -11.73 11.79 4.90
CA GLY A 308 -11.28 10.59 4.21
C GLY A 308 -10.16 10.78 3.20
N TYR A 309 -9.62 9.65 2.76
CA TYR A 309 -8.48 9.50 1.86
C TYR A 309 -8.74 8.34 0.90
N ILE A 310 -8.28 8.44 -0.35
CA ILE A 310 -8.53 7.41 -1.38
C ILE A 310 -7.25 7.12 -2.16
N GLU A 311 -6.84 5.86 -2.15
CA GLU A 311 -5.76 5.32 -2.98
C GLU A 311 -6.15 4.02 -3.66
N LYS A 312 -5.28 3.53 -4.54
CA LYS A 312 -5.49 2.30 -5.30
C LYS A 312 -4.16 1.64 -5.64
N ASP A 313 -4.14 0.32 -5.52
CA ASP A 313 -3.03 -0.52 -5.89
C ASP A 313 -3.45 -1.51 -6.99
N TRP A 314 -2.53 -1.80 -7.91
CA TRP A 314 -2.76 -2.82 -8.94
C TRP A 314 -1.45 -3.39 -9.49
N GLY A 315 -1.53 -4.61 -9.99
CA GLY A 315 -0.36 -5.26 -10.57
C GLY A 315 -0.48 -6.78 -10.51
N VAL A 316 0.65 -7.45 -10.30
CA VAL A 316 0.74 -8.91 -10.19
C VAL A 316 0.86 -9.34 -8.74
N ASN A 317 1.53 -8.56 -7.89
CA ASN A 317 1.79 -8.90 -6.50
C ASN A 317 2.12 -7.65 -5.65
N PHE A 318 1.97 -7.74 -4.34
CA PHE A 318 2.56 -6.75 -3.42
C PHE A 318 4.06 -7.01 -3.24
N PRO A 319 4.86 -5.98 -2.90
CA PRO A 319 6.25 -6.16 -2.48
C PRO A 319 6.39 -7.21 -1.38
N SER A 320 7.54 -7.90 -1.27
CA SER A 320 7.76 -8.88 -0.19
C SER A 320 7.95 -8.24 1.19
N THR A 321 8.37 -6.97 1.21
CA THR A 321 8.59 -6.18 2.42
C THR A 321 8.15 -4.74 2.15
N TRP A 322 7.33 -4.18 3.02
CA TRP A 322 6.97 -2.76 2.98
C TRP A 322 6.59 -2.20 4.35
N VAL A 323 6.68 -0.88 4.44
CA VAL A 323 5.99 -0.08 5.46
C VAL A 323 5.12 0.93 4.73
N TRP A 324 3.84 0.98 5.09
CA TRP A 324 2.90 1.99 4.60
C TRP A 324 2.30 2.75 5.78
N ALA A 325 2.16 4.06 5.64
CA ALA A 325 1.45 4.89 6.60
C ALA A 325 0.72 6.03 5.92
N GLN A 326 -0.46 6.36 6.45
CA GLN A 326 -1.30 7.43 5.92
C GLN A 326 -1.93 8.23 7.07
N ALA A 327 -1.97 9.55 6.92
CA ALA A 327 -2.56 10.45 7.91
C ALA A 327 -3.23 11.65 7.23
N ASN A 328 -4.41 12.08 7.69
CA ASN A 328 -5.12 13.23 7.11
C ASN A 328 -6.10 13.95 8.08
N MET A 329 -6.04 13.65 9.38
CA MET A 329 -6.79 14.35 10.44
C MET A 329 -5.80 15.09 11.34
N PHE A 330 -5.12 16.09 10.79
CA PHE A 330 -4.19 16.95 11.51
C PHE A 330 -4.93 17.96 12.39
N ASP A 331 -4.41 18.19 13.60
CA ASP A 331 -5.03 19.05 14.62
C ASP A 331 -4.90 20.54 14.28
N THR A 332 -3.67 21.00 14.04
CA THR A 332 -3.41 22.43 13.81
C THR A 332 -3.77 22.86 12.40
N THR A 333 -3.58 21.97 11.41
CA THR A 333 -3.82 22.27 10.00
C THR A 333 -4.75 21.26 9.31
N PRO A 334 -6.07 21.28 9.62
CA PRO A 334 -7.06 20.43 8.96
C PRO A 334 -7.01 20.54 7.44
N GLY A 335 -7.22 19.40 6.76
CA GLY A 335 -7.07 19.29 5.30
C GLY A 335 -5.69 18.86 4.83
N SER A 336 -4.68 18.89 5.71
CA SER A 336 -3.35 18.38 5.39
C SER A 336 -3.36 16.85 5.27
N SER A 337 -2.40 16.28 4.56
CA SER A 337 -2.31 14.84 4.33
C SER A 337 -0.86 14.37 4.20
N LEU A 338 -0.59 13.18 4.73
CA LEU A 338 0.66 12.45 4.60
C LEU A 338 0.37 11.07 4.00
N MET A 339 1.24 10.65 3.07
CA MET A 339 1.36 9.27 2.63
C MET A 339 2.85 8.90 2.62
N ILE A 340 3.18 7.76 3.23
CA ILE A 340 4.49 7.12 3.20
C ILE A 340 4.30 5.69 2.74
N SER A 341 4.98 5.30 1.67
CA SER A 341 5.16 3.90 1.29
C SER A 341 6.64 3.67 1.02
N VAL A 342 7.24 2.74 1.76
CA VAL A 342 8.64 2.31 1.58
C VAL A 342 8.66 0.80 1.39
N ALA A 343 9.18 0.33 0.25
CA ALA A 343 9.03 -1.06 -0.15
C ALA A 343 10.30 -1.62 -0.80
N SER A 344 10.45 -2.94 -0.75
CA SER A 344 11.47 -3.67 -1.51
C SER A 344 10.98 -3.91 -2.94
N ILE A 345 11.63 -3.28 -3.92
CA ILE A 345 11.21 -3.35 -5.33
C ILE A 345 12.18 -4.23 -6.13
N PRO A 346 11.71 -5.26 -6.86
CA PRO A 346 12.56 -6.06 -7.74
C PRO A 346 13.00 -5.23 -8.96
N VAL A 347 14.31 -5.11 -9.16
CA VAL A 347 14.92 -4.19 -10.16
C VAL A 347 14.52 -4.50 -11.60
N LEU A 348 14.24 -5.77 -11.91
CA LEU A 348 13.91 -6.26 -13.26
C LEU A 348 12.60 -7.04 -13.28
N GLY A 349 11.74 -6.77 -12.30
CA GLY A 349 10.50 -7.49 -12.08
C GLY A 349 10.69 -8.83 -11.35
N PRO A 350 9.60 -9.41 -10.85
CA PRO A 350 9.64 -10.45 -9.83
C PRO A 350 10.16 -11.80 -10.38
N ASP A 351 9.80 -12.17 -11.62
CA ASP A 351 10.26 -13.44 -12.23
C ASP A 351 11.77 -13.49 -12.46
N PHE A 352 12.38 -12.37 -12.88
CA PHE A 352 13.80 -12.32 -13.15
C PHE A 352 14.62 -12.27 -11.86
N SER A 353 14.13 -11.55 -10.84
CA SER A 353 14.72 -11.54 -9.51
C SER A 353 14.77 -12.96 -8.91
N ASP A 354 13.68 -13.73 -8.98
CA ASP A 354 13.66 -15.13 -8.50
C ASP A 354 14.64 -16.03 -9.25
N TRP A 355 14.74 -15.85 -10.57
CA TRP A 355 15.67 -16.60 -11.39
C TRP A 355 17.11 -16.32 -10.96
N ILE A 356 17.48 -15.05 -10.72
CA ILE A 356 18.81 -14.69 -10.20
C ILE A 356 19.03 -15.32 -8.83
N THR A 357 18.10 -15.15 -7.90
CA THR A 357 18.22 -15.71 -6.54
C THR A 357 18.42 -17.22 -6.57
N SER A 358 17.75 -17.93 -7.48
CA SER A 358 17.83 -19.39 -7.61
C SER A 358 19.10 -19.87 -8.32
N ASN A 359 19.55 -19.19 -9.37
CA ASN A 359 20.61 -19.67 -10.25
C ASN A 359 21.97 -19.01 -9.98
N ILE A 360 21.98 -17.81 -9.40
CA ILE A 360 23.18 -17.03 -9.07
C ILE A 360 23.02 -16.41 -7.66
N PRO A 361 22.99 -17.21 -6.58
CA PRO A 361 22.63 -16.74 -5.24
C PRO A 361 23.50 -15.59 -4.71
N ILE A 362 24.77 -15.52 -5.13
CA ILE A 362 25.69 -14.43 -4.79
C ILE A 362 25.20 -13.04 -5.25
N LEU A 363 24.33 -12.99 -6.26
CA LEU A 363 23.73 -11.75 -6.77
C LEU A 363 22.37 -11.42 -6.14
N SER A 364 21.82 -12.31 -5.31
CA SER A 364 20.50 -12.10 -4.67
C SER A 364 20.39 -10.80 -3.84
N PRO A 365 21.45 -10.28 -3.19
CA PRO A 365 21.34 -8.99 -2.50
C PRO A 365 21.07 -7.80 -3.43
N PHE A 366 21.33 -7.94 -4.74
CA PHE A 366 21.21 -6.87 -5.73
C PHE A 366 19.93 -6.97 -6.58
N THR A 367 19.08 -7.97 -6.35
CA THR A 367 17.83 -8.16 -7.11
C THR A 367 16.75 -7.17 -6.72
N ASN A 368 16.85 -6.58 -5.53
CA ASN A 368 15.87 -5.66 -4.96
C ASN A 368 16.51 -4.34 -4.53
N VAL A 369 15.74 -3.25 -4.63
CA VAL A 369 16.13 -1.91 -4.18
C VAL A 369 15.03 -1.29 -3.33
N PRO A 370 15.36 -0.46 -2.32
CA PRO A 370 14.36 0.24 -1.55
C PRO A 370 13.72 1.37 -2.38
N GLY A 371 12.45 1.20 -2.73
CA GLY A 371 11.60 2.24 -3.28
C GLY A 371 10.92 3.04 -2.19
N ARG A 372 10.67 4.34 -2.43
CA ARG A 372 9.86 5.17 -1.53
C ARG A 372 8.94 6.10 -2.31
N LEU A 373 7.69 6.17 -1.88
CA LEU A 373 6.70 7.15 -2.27
C LEU A 373 6.31 7.91 -1.01
N VAL A 374 6.75 9.17 -0.92
CA VAL A 374 6.56 9.97 0.30
C VAL A 374 6.13 11.36 -0.08
N ILE A 375 4.93 11.73 0.33
CA ILE A 375 4.35 13.05 0.12
C ILE A 375 3.73 13.60 1.39
N PHE A 376 3.87 14.91 1.58
CA PHE A 376 3.15 15.66 2.60
C PHE A 376 2.50 16.88 1.93
N TYR A 377 1.17 16.93 1.97
CA TYR A 377 0.36 18.05 1.51
C TYR A 377 -0.01 18.93 2.70
N HIS A 378 0.42 20.19 2.66
CA HIS A 378 0.11 21.17 3.68
C HIS A 378 -1.03 22.08 3.21
N ALA A 379 -2.20 21.97 3.85
CA ALA A 379 -3.41 22.63 3.37
C ALA A 379 -3.35 24.16 3.47
N ALA A 380 -2.77 24.71 4.55
CA ALA A 380 -2.71 26.16 4.76
C ALA A 380 -1.94 26.87 3.64
N THR A 381 -0.85 26.27 3.14
CA THR A 381 -0.06 26.83 2.04
C THR A 381 -0.35 26.19 0.69
N LYS A 382 -1.28 25.22 0.63
CA LYS A 382 -1.62 24.42 -0.56
C LYS A 382 -0.38 23.83 -1.26
N THR A 383 0.62 23.45 -0.47
CA THR A 383 1.92 22.99 -0.98
C THR A 383 2.06 21.49 -0.84
N LEU A 384 2.45 20.80 -1.91
CA LEU A 384 2.80 19.38 -1.90
C LEU A 384 4.32 19.22 -1.82
N TYR A 385 4.81 18.75 -0.68
CA TYR A 385 6.20 18.37 -0.48
C TYR A 385 6.40 16.90 -0.86
N ASN A 386 7.40 16.60 -1.69
CA ASN A 386 7.62 15.26 -2.24
C ASN A 386 9.06 14.78 -1.98
N PHE A 387 9.17 13.65 -1.29
CA PHE A 387 10.40 13.01 -0.82
C PHE A 387 10.63 11.62 -1.46
N SER A 388 9.87 11.30 -2.51
CA SER A 388 9.89 10.01 -3.20
C SER A 388 11.21 9.71 -3.90
N SER A 389 11.53 8.43 -4.13
CA SER A 389 12.80 7.96 -4.72
C SER A 389 13.06 8.56 -6.11
N TYR A 390 12.01 8.81 -6.89
CA TYR A 390 12.15 9.37 -8.24
C TYR A 390 12.45 10.88 -8.26
N VAL A 391 12.38 11.56 -7.11
CA VAL A 391 12.80 12.96 -7.01
C VAL A 391 14.32 12.98 -6.84
N PHE A 392 15.03 13.43 -7.87
CA PHE A 392 16.50 13.33 -7.95
C PHE A 392 17.25 13.88 -6.72
N LEU A 393 16.74 14.96 -6.11
CA LEU A 393 17.33 15.62 -4.94
C LEU A 393 16.73 15.15 -3.61
N ALA A 394 15.73 14.27 -3.63
CA ALA A 394 15.19 13.68 -2.42
C ALA A 394 16.15 12.62 -1.88
N ARG A 395 16.37 12.65 -0.57
CA ARG A 395 17.24 11.70 0.15
C ARG A 395 16.52 11.26 1.40
N ALA A 396 16.30 9.95 1.54
CA ALA A 396 16.02 9.38 2.84
C ALA A 396 17.27 9.54 3.72
N LYS A 397 17.04 9.81 5.01
CA LYS A 397 18.10 10.03 6.00
C LYS A 397 18.05 8.99 7.09
N SER A 398 16.84 8.59 7.47
CA SER A 398 16.66 7.46 8.36
C SER A 398 15.31 6.80 8.17
N LEU A 399 15.27 5.49 8.38
CA LEU A 399 14.08 4.69 8.60
C LEU A 399 14.36 3.76 9.79
N ARG A 400 13.46 3.77 10.78
CA ARG A 400 13.57 2.94 11.98
C ARG A 400 12.20 2.49 12.44
N THR A 401 12.15 1.28 13.00
CA THR A 401 11.05 0.76 13.79
C THR A 401 11.53 0.52 15.22
N SER A 402 10.69 0.84 16.19
CA SER A 402 11.02 0.65 17.60
C SER A 402 9.81 0.20 18.39
N ILE A 403 10.05 -0.64 19.39
CA ILE A 403 9.05 -1.06 20.37
C ILE A 403 9.41 -0.47 21.73
N ASP A 404 8.40 0.08 22.38
CA ASP A 404 8.41 0.49 23.78
C ASP A 404 7.43 -0.41 24.54
N ILE A 405 7.98 -1.35 25.32
CA ILE A 405 7.19 -2.31 26.10
C ILE A 405 6.43 -1.61 27.23
N GLU A 406 7.05 -0.63 27.88
CA GLU A 406 6.45 0.05 29.04
C GLU A 406 5.21 0.84 28.61
N ARG A 407 5.25 1.42 27.40
CA ARG A 407 4.11 2.12 26.81
C ARG A 407 3.17 1.22 26.01
N GLY A 408 3.58 -0.01 25.69
CA GLY A 408 2.84 -0.90 24.81
C GLY A 408 2.68 -0.33 23.39
N THR A 409 3.74 0.26 22.83
CA THR A 409 3.67 0.93 21.53
C THR A 409 4.75 0.49 20.55
N GLN A 410 4.40 0.53 19.27
CA GLN A 410 5.34 0.42 18.15
C GLN A 410 5.36 1.75 17.41
N THR A 411 6.55 2.26 17.14
CA THR A 411 6.78 3.50 16.39
C THR A 411 7.55 3.22 15.11
N PHE A 412 7.04 3.71 14.00
CA PHE A 412 7.76 3.84 12.75
C PHE A 412 8.25 5.29 12.60
N SER A 413 9.56 5.47 12.50
CA SER A 413 10.21 6.78 12.33
C SER A 413 10.88 6.89 10.97
N PHE A 414 10.53 7.95 10.24
CA PHE A 414 11.10 8.24 8.93
C PHE A 414 11.60 9.69 8.85
N MET A 415 12.79 9.88 8.28
CA MET A 415 13.34 11.21 8.00
C MET A 415 13.83 11.28 6.57
N ALA A 416 13.48 12.35 5.87
CA ALA A 416 13.95 12.61 4.51
C ALA A 416 14.16 14.10 4.26
N THR A 417 14.96 14.43 3.26
CA THR A 417 15.19 15.79 2.78
C THR A 417 14.86 15.91 1.31
N THR A 418 14.40 17.08 0.87
CA THR A 418 14.17 17.42 -0.54
C THR A 418 14.36 18.92 -0.76
N LYS A 419 14.19 19.40 -1.99
CA LYS A 419 14.16 20.85 -2.27
C LYS A 419 12.77 21.41 -2.05
N ASP A 420 12.71 22.62 -1.48
CA ASP A 420 11.42 23.30 -1.30
C ASP A 420 10.78 23.56 -2.68
N PRO A 421 9.56 23.07 -2.94
CA PRO A 421 8.85 23.34 -4.20
C PRO A 421 8.62 24.84 -4.45
N ASN A 422 8.53 25.65 -3.40
CA ASN A 422 8.31 27.11 -3.49
C ASN A 422 9.63 27.89 -3.52
N ASN A 423 10.75 27.28 -3.10
CA ASN A 423 12.09 27.89 -3.15
C ASN A 423 13.18 26.83 -3.41
N PRO A 424 13.46 26.47 -4.67
CA PRO A 424 14.37 25.36 -5.01
C PRO A 424 15.82 25.51 -4.55
N LYS A 425 16.23 26.71 -4.10
CA LYS A 425 17.56 26.92 -3.51
C LYS A 425 17.66 26.25 -2.15
N GLU A 426 16.57 26.26 -1.39
CA GLU A 426 16.53 25.78 -0.02
C GLU A 426 16.23 24.29 0.07
N THR A 427 16.86 23.66 1.06
CA THR A 427 16.63 22.26 1.39
C THR A 427 15.69 22.21 2.59
N ILE A 428 14.67 21.37 2.52
CA ILE A 428 13.75 21.10 3.62
C ILE A 428 13.92 19.66 4.09
N ALA A 429 13.63 19.44 5.37
CA ALA A 429 13.61 18.13 6.00
C ALA A 429 12.20 17.85 6.53
N LEU A 430 11.79 16.59 6.37
CA LEU A 430 10.57 16.02 6.93
C LEU A 430 10.99 14.93 7.92
N GLN A 431 10.46 15.01 9.13
CA GLN A 431 10.49 13.94 10.12
C GLN A 431 9.05 13.50 10.39
N VAL A 432 8.83 12.19 10.41
CA VAL A 432 7.54 11.58 10.73
C VAL A 432 7.77 10.48 11.76
N ASN A 433 6.94 10.48 12.80
CA ASN A 433 6.80 9.34 13.72
C ASN A 433 5.35 8.87 13.69
N VAL A 434 5.12 7.61 13.33
CA VAL A 434 3.80 6.97 13.34
C VAL A 434 3.77 5.95 14.46
N THR A 435 2.89 6.13 15.43
CA THR A 435 2.86 5.32 16.66
C THR A 435 1.51 4.62 16.78
N ARG A 436 1.54 3.29 16.95
CA ARG A 436 0.35 2.46 17.24
C ARG A 436 0.54 1.68 18.53
N GLU A 437 -0.57 1.26 19.13
CA GLU A 437 -0.58 0.27 20.20
C GLU A 437 -0.25 -1.11 19.61
N ILE A 438 0.69 -1.84 20.24
CA ILE A 438 1.08 -3.17 19.76
C ILE A 438 -0.06 -4.18 19.91
N GLY A 439 -0.19 -5.08 18.94
CA GLY A 439 -1.23 -6.12 18.98
C GLY A 439 -2.63 -5.67 18.57
N THR A 440 -2.82 -4.39 18.22
CA THR A 440 -4.12 -3.86 17.77
C THR A 440 -4.31 -3.92 16.24
N GLY A 441 -3.28 -4.31 15.50
CA GLY A 441 -3.34 -4.48 14.06
C GLY A 441 -4.20 -5.69 13.66
N VAL A 442 -5.00 -5.54 12.62
CA VAL A 442 -5.83 -6.60 12.08
C VAL A 442 -5.13 -7.32 10.93
N PRO A 443 -5.35 -8.63 10.75
CA PRO A 443 -4.86 -9.36 9.59
C PRO A 443 -5.64 -8.95 8.34
N LEU A 444 -4.97 -8.28 7.41
CA LEU A 444 -5.50 -7.92 6.10
C LEU A 444 -4.99 -8.90 5.04
N ARG A 445 -5.87 -9.29 4.11
CA ARG A 445 -5.51 -10.13 2.97
C ARG A 445 -4.92 -9.28 1.84
N ALA A 446 -3.76 -9.70 1.34
CA ALA A 446 -3.08 -9.10 0.20
C ALA A 446 -2.65 -10.17 -0.80
N PRO A 447 -2.48 -9.83 -2.10
CA PRO A 447 -1.98 -10.79 -3.08
C PRO A 447 -0.60 -11.32 -2.66
N SER A 448 -0.44 -12.64 -2.65
CA SER A 448 0.83 -13.29 -2.37
C SER A 448 1.19 -14.27 -3.47
N ARG A 449 2.21 -13.93 -4.26
CA ARG A 449 2.74 -14.79 -5.33
C ARG A 449 3.25 -16.14 -4.81
N VAL A 450 3.82 -16.17 -3.60
CA VAL A 450 4.31 -17.41 -2.95
C VAL A 450 3.15 -18.32 -2.55
N LYS A 451 2.04 -17.75 -2.07
CA LYS A 451 0.85 -18.51 -1.64
C LYS A 451 -0.15 -18.75 -2.77
N GLY A 452 -0.02 -18.04 -3.90
CA GLY A 452 -0.92 -18.13 -5.04
C GLY A 452 -2.33 -17.58 -4.82
N ARG A 453 -2.58 -16.86 -3.71
CA ARG A 453 -3.89 -16.37 -3.27
C ARG A 453 -3.82 -15.03 -2.55
N MET A 454 -4.98 -14.46 -2.25
CA MET A 454 -5.13 -13.37 -1.27
C MET A 454 -4.86 -13.93 0.13
N PHE A 455 -3.68 -13.65 0.69
CA PHE A 455 -3.18 -14.23 1.94
C PHE A 455 -3.20 -13.22 3.08
N SER A 456 -3.61 -13.65 4.27
CA SER A 456 -3.64 -12.82 5.49
C SER A 456 -2.23 -12.63 6.03
N GLY A 457 -1.50 -11.65 5.48
CA GLY A 457 -0.08 -11.41 5.80
C GLY A 457 0.25 -9.98 6.21
N VAL A 458 -0.75 -9.10 6.21
CA VAL A 458 -0.56 -7.67 6.48
C VAL A 458 -1.13 -7.34 7.84
N GLU A 459 -0.32 -6.79 8.74
CA GLU A 459 -0.79 -6.25 10.00
C GLU A 459 -1.15 -4.77 9.83
N GLU A 460 -2.42 -4.52 9.52
CA GLU A 460 -2.95 -3.18 9.28
C GLU A 460 -3.51 -2.59 10.58
N ALA A 461 -2.97 -1.45 10.99
CA ALA A 461 -3.52 -0.66 12.08
C ALA A 461 -4.25 0.54 11.49
N VAL A 462 -5.56 0.63 11.71
CA VAL A 462 -6.35 1.78 11.24
C VAL A 462 -6.37 2.94 12.23
N VAL A 463 -5.87 2.75 13.45
CA VAL A 463 -5.76 3.79 14.48
C VAL A 463 -4.31 3.87 14.97
N ALA A 464 -3.62 4.90 14.49
CA ALA A 464 -2.31 5.32 14.97
C ALA A 464 -2.29 6.84 15.15
N THR A 465 -1.28 7.35 15.87
CA THR A 465 -0.96 8.78 15.90
C THR A 465 0.21 9.05 14.95
N THR A 466 0.26 10.25 14.37
CA THR A 466 1.35 10.64 13.48
C THR A 466 1.82 12.04 13.80
N ASP A 467 3.04 12.14 14.29
CA ASP A 467 3.73 13.41 14.49
C ASP A 467 4.50 13.77 13.23
N VAL A 468 4.31 14.97 12.72
CA VAL A 468 5.00 15.51 11.55
C VAL A 468 5.75 16.77 11.93
N ARG A 469 7.02 16.83 11.54
CA ARG A 469 7.82 18.05 11.58
C ARG A 469 8.45 18.33 10.23
N LEU A 470 8.25 19.53 9.70
CA LEU A 470 8.83 20.02 8.45
C LEU A 470 9.61 21.30 8.74
N TRP A 471 10.87 21.38 8.32
CA TRP A 471 11.71 22.56 8.55
C TRP A 471 12.71 22.81 7.43
N ARG A 472 13.22 24.04 7.37
CA ARG A 472 14.33 24.43 6.50
C ARG A 472 15.65 24.00 7.12
N VAL A 473 16.45 23.24 6.38
CA VAL A 473 17.68 22.63 6.89
C VAL A 473 18.73 23.68 7.25
N GLU A 474 18.87 24.74 6.45
CA GLU A 474 19.90 25.76 6.64
C GLU A 474 19.57 26.76 7.75
N SER A 475 18.34 27.28 7.77
CA SER A 475 17.92 28.28 8.77
C SER A 475 17.41 27.66 10.08
N GLY A 476 16.99 26.39 10.07
CA GLY A 476 16.29 25.76 11.18
C GLY A 476 14.83 26.22 11.36
N GLU A 477 14.31 27.04 10.45
CA GLU A 477 12.91 27.52 10.48
C GLU A 477 11.95 26.34 10.37
N VAL A 478 11.10 26.17 11.39
CA VAL A 478 10.03 25.17 11.40
C VAL A 478 8.86 25.70 10.58
N LEU A 479 8.51 24.97 9.52
CA LEU A 479 7.40 25.28 8.62
C LEU A 479 6.11 24.62 9.08
N VAL A 480 6.22 23.39 9.61
CA VAL A 480 5.10 22.61 10.16
C VAL A 480 5.58 21.82 11.36
N GLU A 481 4.78 21.81 12.41
CA GLU A 481 4.88 20.89 13.55
C GLU A 481 3.43 20.59 13.95
N ASP A 482 2.97 19.38 13.66
CA ASP A 482 1.55 19.01 13.78
C ASP A 482 1.41 17.52 14.10
N GLN A 483 0.26 17.16 14.64
CA GLN A 483 -0.09 15.78 14.97
C GLN A 483 -1.39 15.41 14.27
N SER A 484 -1.41 14.24 13.64
CA SER A 484 -2.62 13.61 13.11
C SER A 484 -3.03 12.43 13.97
N LEU A 485 -4.33 12.21 14.08
CA LEU A 485 -4.92 11.06 14.75
C LEU A 485 -5.64 10.15 13.75
N GLY A 486 -5.86 8.88 14.12
CA GLY A 486 -6.57 7.91 13.27
C GLY A 486 -5.81 7.49 12.02
N SER A 487 -4.48 7.60 12.06
CA SER A 487 -3.59 7.23 10.96
C SER A 487 -3.61 5.74 10.68
N GLY A 488 -3.34 5.36 9.43
CA GLY A 488 -3.05 3.99 9.01
C GLY A 488 -1.56 3.65 9.20
N LEU A 489 -1.25 2.39 9.54
CA LEU A 489 0.11 1.86 9.58
C LEU A 489 0.13 0.35 9.29
N GLU A 490 0.80 0.00 8.20
CA GLU A 490 1.14 -1.37 7.82
C GLU A 490 2.64 -1.61 7.95
N VAL A 491 3.01 -2.78 8.49
CA VAL A 491 4.40 -3.23 8.60
C VAL A 491 4.45 -4.68 8.17
N VAL A 492 5.16 -4.97 7.06
CA VAL A 492 5.19 -6.32 6.48
C VAL A 492 6.59 -6.71 6.02
N GLY A 493 6.97 -7.96 6.29
CA GLY A 493 8.18 -8.59 5.79
C GLY A 493 9.45 -8.25 6.58
N ASP A 494 10.59 -8.31 5.89
CA ASP A 494 11.92 -8.05 6.49
C ASP A 494 12.21 -6.54 6.65
N ILE A 495 11.62 -5.94 7.68
CA ILE A 495 11.86 -4.52 7.99
C ILE A 495 13.33 -4.23 8.31
N ALA A 496 14.09 -5.21 8.81
CA ALA A 496 15.51 -5.02 9.06
C ALA A 496 16.31 -4.78 7.78
N TRP A 497 15.95 -5.48 6.71
CA TRP A 497 16.50 -5.23 5.39
C TRP A 497 16.18 -3.81 4.91
N LEU A 498 14.94 -3.33 5.06
CA LEU A 498 14.57 -1.97 4.67
C LEU A 498 15.35 -0.90 5.44
N GLU A 499 15.45 -1.04 6.76
CA GLU A 499 16.23 -0.12 7.60
C GLU A 499 17.69 -0.04 7.16
N ALA A 500 18.33 -1.19 6.93
CA ALA A 500 19.72 -1.24 6.50
C ALA A 500 19.93 -0.55 5.15
N HIS A 501 19.04 -0.77 4.18
CA HIS A 501 19.21 -0.22 2.82
C HIS A 501 18.77 1.25 2.68
N ILE A 502 18.04 1.81 3.66
CA ILE A 502 17.66 3.22 3.68
C ILE A 502 18.65 4.08 4.49
N ASN A 503 19.23 3.53 5.56
CA ASN A 503 20.11 4.26 6.47
C ASN A 503 21.56 4.43 5.96
N HIS A 504 21.88 3.82 4.82
CA HIS A 504 23.17 3.91 4.12
C HIS A 504 23.01 4.67 2.79
#